data_AF-A0A6I5RBL9-F1
#
_entry.id   AF-A0A6I5RBL9-F1
#
_cell.length_a   1.000
_cell.length_b   1.000
_cell.length_c   1.000
_cell.angle_alpha   90.00
_cell.angle_beta   90.00
_cell.angle_gamma   90.00
#
_symmetry.space_group_name_H-M   'P 1'
#
loop_
_entity.id
_entity.type
_entity.pdbx_description
1 polymer ?
#
loop_
_entity_poly.entity_id
_entity_poly.type
_entity_poly.pdbx_seq_one_letter_code
_entity_poly.pdbx_strand_id
1 'polypeptide(L)'
;MKHKLSRTAGFLAAVLALSGGLLAGFANRAEAQTILEDQGTLEPAQQEYSIEVEAGDVVAVVMSSEDFDTVLTLLGPDGEEVAFNDDFGGTLNSLIVYSVPVSGSYTVVTKSFDGQGGDYDLEVRPATEYEVSYSEAQISLQEGNYEAAISAYSQAIELEPENPEGYLGRADAYFGAAQAALEAEGQFLETPNDLPEEMREAIVADFEVAAELYEAEGDPFTAQSLREQIEYIETGEFPGPAEGGER
;
A
#
# COMPACT_ATOMS: atom_id res chain seq x y z
N MET A 1 27.35 -13.70 -16.04
CA MET A 1 27.04 -13.27 -14.66
C MET A 1 25.61 -13.66 -14.37
N LYS A 2 25.36 -14.30 -13.24
CA LYS A 2 24.07 -14.87 -12.87
C LYS A 2 23.19 -13.75 -12.33
N HIS A 3 22.14 -13.37 -13.04
CA HIS A 3 21.00 -12.69 -12.41
C HIS A 3 20.36 -13.73 -11.49
N LYS A 4 20.60 -13.60 -10.18
CA LYS A 4 19.78 -14.29 -9.20
C LYS A 4 18.42 -13.60 -9.26
N LEU A 5 17.40 -14.39 -9.58
CA LEU A 5 16.00 -14.05 -9.40
C LEU A 5 15.83 -13.43 -8.01
N SER A 6 15.35 -12.18 -7.97
CA SER A 6 14.85 -11.56 -6.76
C SER A 6 13.77 -12.50 -6.20
N ARG A 7 13.87 -12.83 -4.93
CA ARG A 7 12.78 -13.51 -4.24
C ARG A 7 11.63 -12.50 -4.23
N THR A 8 10.58 -12.84 -4.97
CA THR A 8 9.26 -12.23 -4.90
C THR A 8 8.96 -11.73 -3.48
N ALA A 9 8.60 -10.45 -3.38
CA ALA A 9 7.99 -9.83 -2.21
C ALA A 9 6.90 -10.77 -1.70
N GLY A 10 7.19 -11.41 -0.57
CA GLY A 10 6.31 -12.37 0.07
C GLY A 10 5.60 -11.65 1.18
N PHE A 11 4.59 -10.86 0.83
CA PHE A 11 3.63 -10.37 1.81
C PHE A 11 2.86 -11.58 2.34
N LEU A 12 3.11 -11.96 3.59
CA LEU A 12 2.19 -12.86 4.28
C LEU A 12 0.94 -12.03 4.57
N ALA A 13 -0.12 -12.27 3.79
CA ALA A 13 -1.44 -11.70 4.03
C ALA A 13 -1.82 -11.89 5.51
N ALA A 14 -1.89 -10.79 6.26
CA ALA A 14 -2.63 -10.79 7.50
C ALA A 14 -4.10 -11.05 7.12
N VAL A 15 -4.61 -12.22 7.51
CA VAL A 15 -6.00 -12.63 7.26
C VAL A 15 -6.93 -11.67 8.01
N LEU A 16 -7.35 -10.59 7.36
CA LEU A 16 -8.47 -9.78 7.79
C LEU A 16 -9.75 -10.37 7.18
N ALA A 17 -10.24 -11.43 7.81
CA ALA A 17 -11.59 -11.93 7.53
C ALA A 17 -12.64 -10.99 8.15
N LEU A 18 -12.79 -9.78 7.62
CA LEU A 18 -13.95 -8.93 7.87
C LEU A 18 -14.89 -9.04 6.67
N SER A 19 -15.62 -10.16 6.62
CA SER A 19 -16.84 -10.23 5.81
C SER A 19 -17.78 -9.10 6.27
N GLY A 20 -18.08 -8.18 5.35
CA GLY A 20 -18.82 -6.95 5.61
C GLY A 20 -19.98 -7.08 6.61
N GLY A 21 -20.01 -6.16 7.58
CA GLY A 21 -21.06 -6.11 8.60
C GLY A 21 -20.96 -4.89 9.51
N LEU A 22 -21.72 -3.85 9.19
CA LEU A 22 -22.14 -2.70 10.02
C LEU A 22 -21.07 -2.06 10.95
N LEU A 23 -20.54 -0.92 10.49
CA LEU A 23 -20.05 0.15 11.38
C LEU A 23 -21.25 0.76 12.13
N ALA A 24 -21.66 0.14 13.24
CA ALA A 24 -22.65 0.70 14.14
C ALA A 24 -22.17 0.61 15.59
N GLY A 25 -21.40 1.62 16.00
CA GLY A 25 -21.37 2.10 17.38
C GLY A 25 -20.11 1.78 18.18
N PHE A 26 -19.12 2.69 18.13
CA PHE A 26 -18.18 2.89 19.24
C PHE A 26 -18.27 4.35 19.71
N ALA A 27 -19.21 4.60 20.61
CA ALA A 27 -19.19 5.77 21.46
C ALA A 27 -18.30 5.49 22.68
N ASN A 28 -17.01 5.81 22.54
CA ASN A 28 -16.13 6.39 23.56
C ASN A 28 -14.74 6.47 22.92
N ARG A 29 -14.49 7.57 22.20
CA ARG A 29 -13.16 7.92 21.73
C ARG A 29 -12.32 8.26 22.96
N ALA A 30 -11.74 7.23 23.61
CA ALA A 30 -10.52 7.43 24.37
C ALA A 30 -9.56 8.10 23.39
N GLU A 31 -8.98 9.25 23.77
CA GLU A 31 -8.04 9.93 22.90
C GLU A 31 -6.97 8.92 22.46
N ALA A 32 -6.80 8.76 21.16
CA ALA A 32 -5.88 7.82 20.55
C ALA A 32 -4.47 8.18 21.02
N GLN A 33 -4.02 7.52 22.08
CA GLN A 33 -2.71 7.75 22.67
C GLN A 33 -1.72 6.89 21.88
N THR A 34 -0.66 7.53 21.38
CA THR A 34 0.49 6.83 20.81
C THR A 34 0.99 5.77 21.80
N ILE A 35 1.12 4.53 21.31
CA ILE A 35 1.54 3.36 22.08
C ILE A 35 3.06 3.34 22.21
N LEU A 36 3.74 3.67 21.11
CA LEU A 36 5.20 3.76 21.04
C LEU A 36 5.57 4.86 20.04
N GLU A 37 6.58 5.65 20.39
CA GLU A 37 7.25 6.57 19.49
C GLU A 37 8.75 6.47 19.79
N ASP A 38 9.56 6.28 18.77
CA ASP A 38 11.02 6.22 18.89
C ASP A 38 11.68 6.86 17.67
N GLN A 39 12.76 7.60 17.93
CA GLN A 39 13.64 8.13 16.89
C GLN A 39 15.05 7.68 17.22
N GLY A 40 15.76 7.15 16.25
CA GLY A 40 17.08 6.59 16.49
C GLY A 40 17.87 6.32 15.24
N THR A 41 19.09 5.81 15.45
CA THR A 41 19.95 5.32 14.38
C THR A 41 20.00 3.81 14.48
N LEU A 42 19.54 3.13 13.45
CA LEU A 42 19.72 1.70 13.28
C LEU A 42 21.14 1.47 12.74
N GLU A 43 22.00 0.79 13.50
CA GLU A 43 23.27 0.27 12.98
C GLU A 43 23.01 -0.96 12.08
N PRO A 44 24.02 -1.58 11.42
CA PRO A 44 23.85 -2.84 10.69
C PRO A 44 23.29 -3.98 11.56
N ALA A 45 21.97 -4.04 11.72
CA ALA A 45 21.25 -4.85 12.71
C ALA A 45 19.71 -4.77 12.52
N GLN A 46 19.00 -5.37 13.48
CA GLN A 46 17.57 -5.17 13.73
C GLN A 46 17.40 -4.62 15.14
N GLN A 47 16.30 -3.92 15.40
CA GLN A 47 15.89 -3.52 16.76
C GLN A 47 14.49 -4.07 17.08
N GLU A 48 14.26 -4.39 18.34
CA GLU A 48 13.01 -4.97 18.82
C GLU A 48 12.37 -4.09 19.88
N TYR A 49 11.05 -3.91 19.79
CA TYR A 49 10.24 -3.13 20.72
C TYR A 49 9.06 -3.95 21.17
N SER A 50 8.80 -3.96 22.48
CA SER A 50 7.60 -4.60 23.03
C SER A 50 6.48 -3.56 23.17
N ILE A 51 5.30 -3.89 22.65
CA ILE A 51 4.07 -3.10 22.79
C ILE A 51 3.01 -3.94 23.50
N GLU A 52 2.18 -3.30 24.33
CA GLU A 52 1.03 -3.94 24.96
C GLU A 52 -0.24 -3.46 24.25
N VAL A 53 -1.04 -4.41 23.74
CA VAL A 53 -2.27 -4.14 22.98
C VAL A 53 -3.43 -5.02 23.46
N GLU A 54 -4.66 -4.59 23.25
CA GLU A 54 -5.87 -5.31 23.64
C GLU A 54 -6.56 -5.96 22.44
N ALA A 55 -7.19 -7.12 22.64
CA ALA A 55 -8.00 -7.77 21.63
C ALA A 55 -9.12 -6.84 21.14
N GLY A 56 -9.23 -6.68 19.83
CA GLY A 56 -10.16 -5.76 19.16
C GLY A 56 -9.54 -4.42 18.78
N ASP A 57 -8.33 -4.10 19.25
CA ASP A 57 -7.60 -2.94 18.76
C ASP A 57 -7.25 -3.12 17.28
N VAL A 58 -7.20 -2.02 16.54
CA VAL A 58 -6.57 -1.96 15.22
C VAL A 58 -5.42 -0.97 15.31
N VAL A 59 -4.21 -1.47 15.19
CA VAL A 59 -2.98 -0.68 15.35
C VAL A 59 -2.29 -0.47 14.01
N ALA A 60 -1.72 0.71 13.84
CA ALA A 60 -0.77 1.04 12.80
C ALA A 60 0.64 1.04 13.40
N VAL A 61 1.56 0.30 12.79
CA VAL A 61 3.00 0.33 13.05
C VAL A 61 3.64 0.98 11.83
N VAL A 62 4.13 2.20 11.99
CA VAL A 62 4.68 3.04 10.93
C VAL A 62 6.18 3.16 11.15
N MET A 63 6.98 2.89 10.12
CA MET A 63 8.41 3.16 10.15
C MET A 63 8.82 3.92 8.89
N SER A 64 9.53 5.03 9.07
CA SER A 64 10.07 5.84 7.98
C SER A 64 11.56 6.10 8.14
N SER A 65 12.26 6.23 7.01
CA SER A 65 13.67 6.61 6.97
C SER A 65 14.00 7.31 5.66
N GLU A 66 14.81 8.36 5.72
CA GLU A 66 15.42 8.98 4.52
C GLU A 66 16.73 8.29 4.12
N ASP A 67 17.30 7.49 5.03
CA ASP A 67 18.63 6.88 4.87
C ASP A 67 18.57 5.48 4.25
N PHE A 68 17.48 4.74 4.47
CA PHE A 68 17.36 3.35 4.03
C PHE A 68 15.93 2.90 3.77
N ASP A 69 15.81 1.78 3.05
CA ASP A 69 14.56 1.08 2.80
C ASP A 69 14.14 0.25 4.03
N THR A 70 13.00 0.61 4.62
CA THR A 70 12.57 0.12 5.94
C THR A 70 11.93 -1.25 5.84
N VAL A 71 12.02 -2.05 6.89
CA VAL A 71 11.37 -3.36 6.97
C VAL A 71 10.79 -3.55 8.36
N LEU A 72 9.49 -3.82 8.42
CA LEU A 72 8.76 -4.14 9.64
C LEU A 72 8.33 -5.61 9.71
N THR A 73 8.47 -6.18 10.89
CA THR A 73 7.84 -7.47 11.24
C THR A 73 7.12 -7.31 12.58
N LEU A 74 5.87 -7.76 12.66
CA LEU A 74 5.12 -7.84 13.90
C LEU A 74 5.05 -9.30 14.35
N LEU A 75 5.54 -9.57 15.56
CA LEU A 75 5.45 -10.89 16.19
C LEU A 75 4.35 -10.89 17.25
N GLY A 76 3.56 -11.96 17.26
CA GLY A 76 2.52 -12.21 18.26
C GLY A 76 3.08 -12.54 19.65
N PRO A 77 2.22 -12.67 20.67
CA PRO A 77 2.64 -13.00 22.04
C PRO A 77 3.29 -14.39 22.19
N ASP A 78 3.07 -15.27 21.21
CA ASP A 78 3.71 -16.58 21.09
C ASP A 78 5.06 -16.54 20.34
N GLY A 79 5.45 -15.37 19.82
CA GLY A 79 6.68 -15.15 19.07
C GLY A 79 6.58 -15.49 17.58
N GLU A 80 5.40 -15.89 17.08
CA GLU A 80 5.19 -16.15 15.66
C GLU A 80 4.97 -14.85 14.89
N GLU A 81 5.40 -14.82 13.63
CA GLU A 81 5.16 -13.68 12.73
C GLU A 81 3.67 -13.60 12.38
N VAL A 82 3.07 -12.44 12.66
CA VAL A 82 1.65 -12.18 12.38
C VAL A 82 1.43 -11.13 11.31
N ALA A 83 2.43 -10.29 11.03
CA ALA A 83 2.41 -9.35 9.91
C ALA A 83 3.83 -8.92 9.52
N PHE A 84 3.99 -8.52 8.26
CA PHE A 84 5.24 -8.06 7.67
C PHE A 84 4.95 -7.01 6.60
N ASN A 85 5.79 -5.98 6.51
CA ASN A 85 5.75 -5.01 5.42
C ASN A 85 7.15 -4.40 5.21
N ASP A 86 7.58 -4.25 3.96
CA ASP A 86 8.83 -3.61 3.54
C ASP A 86 8.63 -2.40 2.61
N ASP A 87 7.40 -2.15 2.12
CA ASP A 87 7.05 -0.96 1.35
C ASP A 87 5.58 -0.57 1.51
N PHE A 88 5.28 0.72 1.47
CA PHE A 88 3.93 1.24 1.57
C PHE A 88 3.73 2.53 0.78
N GLY A 89 2.56 2.66 0.14
CA GLY A 89 2.16 3.89 -0.56
C GLY A 89 3.09 4.31 -1.69
N GLY A 90 3.79 3.37 -2.35
CA GLY A 90 4.78 3.71 -3.37
C GLY A 90 6.08 4.34 -2.82
N THR A 91 6.27 4.31 -1.51
CA THR A 91 7.50 4.75 -0.82
C THR A 91 8.31 3.55 -0.33
N LEU A 92 9.52 3.81 0.19
CA LEU A 92 10.37 2.81 0.87
C LEU A 92 10.09 2.73 2.39
N ASN A 93 9.03 3.39 2.85
CA ASN A 93 8.59 3.36 4.23
C ASN A 93 7.65 2.16 4.44
N SER A 94 7.61 1.64 5.66
CA SER A 94 6.81 0.48 6.01
C SER A 94 5.60 0.87 6.86
N LEU A 95 4.45 0.27 6.57
CA LEU A 95 3.24 0.34 7.39
C LEU A 95 2.63 -1.05 7.57
N ILE A 96 2.41 -1.43 8.82
CA ILE A 96 1.56 -2.57 9.19
C ILE A 96 0.28 -2.05 9.83
N VAL A 97 -0.87 -2.37 9.25
CA VAL A 97 -2.18 -2.22 9.90
C VAL A 97 -2.64 -3.59 10.38
N TYR A 98 -2.85 -3.75 11.69
CA TYR A 98 -3.13 -5.05 12.28
C TYR A 98 -4.30 -5.01 13.26
N SER A 99 -5.29 -5.87 13.03
CA SER A 99 -6.38 -6.11 13.98
C SER A 99 -5.94 -7.16 15.01
N VAL A 100 -5.89 -6.76 16.27
CA VAL A 100 -5.36 -7.55 17.38
C VAL A 100 -6.39 -8.63 17.78
N PRO A 101 -6.12 -9.93 17.56
CA PRO A 101 -7.09 -10.97 17.89
C PRO A 101 -7.07 -11.37 19.37
N VAL A 102 -5.94 -11.15 20.07
CA VAL A 102 -5.70 -11.57 21.45
C VAL A 102 -4.90 -10.50 22.17
N SER A 103 -5.33 -10.08 23.37
CA SER A 103 -4.59 -9.11 24.17
C SER A 103 -3.25 -9.69 24.62
N GLY A 104 -2.21 -8.85 24.63
CA GLY A 104 -0.91 -9.23 25.18
C GLY A 104 0.24 -8.37 24.68
N SER A 105 1.46 -8.86 24.96
CA SER A 105 2.71 -8.26 24.54
C SER A 105 3.04 -8.71 23.12
N TYR A 106 3.14 -7.77 22.18
CA TYR A 106 3.59 -8.00 20.81
C TYR A 106 5.00 -7.42 20.63
N THR A 107 5.76 -7.96 19.68
CA THR A 107 7.11 -7.46 19.38
C THR A 107 7.17 -6.88 17.98
N VAL A 108 7.50 -5.60 17.88
CA VAL A 108 7.83 -4.93 16.62
C VAL A 108 9.32 -5.10 16.35
N VAL A 109 9.65 -5.66 15.19
CA VAL A 109 11.04 -5.83 14.72
C VAL A 109 11.26 -4.86 13.58
N THR A 110 12.19 -3.92 13.76
CA THR A 110 12.60 -2.95 12.75
C THR A 110 13.92 -3.36 12.12
N LYS A 111 14.01 -3.21 10.80
CA LYS A 111 15.18 -3.58 9.99
C LYS A 111 15.38 -2.58 8.85
N SER A 112 16.63 -2.51 8.40
CA SER A 112 17.00 -1.94 7.10
C SER A 112 17.10 -3.07 6.09
N PHE A 113 16.48 -2.92 4.91
CA PHE A 113 16.42 -3.96 3.88
C PHE A 113 17.81 -4.38 3.39
N ASP A 114 18.71 -3.42 3.17
CA ASP A 114 20.08 -3.66 2.73
C ASP A 114 21.05 -3.99 3.88
N GLY A 115 20.60 -3.83 5.13
CA GLY A 115 21.34 -4.09 6.34
C GLY A 115 22.41 -3.05 6.67
N GLN A 116 22.41 -1.89 6.02
CA GLN A 116 23.33 -0.79 6.35
C GLN A 116 22.83 0.02 7.54
N GLY A 117 21.51 0.14 7.71
CA GLY A 117 20.91 0.97 8.74
C GLY A 117 21.02 2.48 8.43
N GLY A 118 20.66 3.31 9.39
CA GLY A 118 20.57 4.77 9.27
C GLY A 118 19.57 5.34 10.28
N ASP A 119 19.26 6.63 10.18
CA ASP A 119 18.28 7.28 11.05
C ASP A 119 16.84 6.86 10.65
N TYR A 120 15.97 6.66 11.65
CA TYR A 120 14.58 6.28 11.45
C TYR A 120 13.64 6.94 12.46
N ASP A 121 12.38 7.00 12.08
CA ASP A 121 11.24 7.28 12.94
C ASP A 121 10.35 6.03 13.01
N LEU A 122 9.94 5.64 14.23
CA LEU A 122 9.01 4.54 14.48
C LEU A 122 7.84 5.05 15.32
N GLU A 123 6.62 4.79 14.85
CA GLU A 123 5.39 5.07 15.59
C GLU A 123 4.50 3.82 15.65
N VAL A 124 3.93 3.55 16.83
CA VAL A 124 2.81 2.62 16.99
C VAL A 124 1.64 3.37 17.60
N ARG A 125 0.49 3.36 16.93
CA ARG A 125 -0.71 4.08 17.34
C ARG A 125 -1.97 3.37 16.83
N PRO A 126 -3.17 3.76 17.28
CA PRO A 126 -4.40 3.35 16.62
C PRO A 126 -4.36 3.70 15.12
N ALA A 127 -4.81 2.77 14.28
CA ALA A 127 -4.91 2.99 12.84
C ALA A 127 -5.99 4.04 12.52
N THR A 128 -5.75 4.86 11.52
CA THR A 128 -6.76 5.78 10.98
C THR A 128 -7.78 5.00 10.13
N GLU A 129 -8.95 5.59 9.91
CA GLU A 129 -9.95 4.99 9.00
C GLU A 129 -9.41 4.85 7.57
N TYR A 130 -8.54 5.77 7.14
CA TYR A 130 -7.87 5.71 5.84
C TYR A 130 -6.95 4.50 5.77
N GLU A 131 -6.06 4.32 6.75
CA GLU A 131 -5.11 3.22 6.80
C GLU A 131 -5.81 1.86 6.82
N VAL A 132 -6.93 1.76 7.55
CA VAL A 132 -7.77 0.56 7.56
C VAL A 132 -8.33 0.30 6.18
N SER A 133 -8.99 1.29 5.56
CA SER A 133 -9.61 1.14 4.25
C SER A 133 -8.57 0.81 3.16
N TYR A 134 -7.42 1.47 3.20
CA TYR A 134 -6.33 1.25 2.24
C TYR A 134 -5.69 -0.14 2.42
N SER A 135 -5.44 -0.57 3.66
CA SER A 135 -4.91 -1.90 3.95
C SER A 135 -5.89 -3.01 3.53
N GLU A 136 -7.19 -2.85 3.80
CA GLU A 136 -8.24 -3.76 3.32
C GLU A 136 -8.26 -3.86 1.79
N ALA A 137 -8.03 -2.73 1.10
CA ALA A 137 -7.97 -2.68 -0.35
C ALA A 137 -6.79 -3.47 -0.90
N GLN A 138 -5.59 -3.27 -0.33
CA GLN A 138 -4.38 -3.99 -0.72
C GLN A 138 -4.50 -5.51 -0.50
N ILE A 139 -5.06 -5.92 0.65
CA ILE A 139 -5.31 -7.33 0.96
C ILE A 139 -6.27 -7.93 -0.07
N SER A 140 -7.37 -7.23 -0.35
CA SER A 140 -8.37 -7.67 -1.33
C SER A 140 -7.79 -7.78 -2.74
N LEU A 141 -6.93 -6.82 -3.13
CA LEU A 141 -6.24 -6.83 -4.42
C LEU A 141 -5.33 -8.05 -4.56
N GLN A 142 -4.56 -8.36 -3.52
CA GLN A 142 -3.66 -9.53 -3.49
C GLN A 142 -4.43 -10.86 -3.55
N GLU A 143 -5.60 -10.93 -2.93
CA GLU A 143 -6.48 -12.10 -3.00
C GLU A 143 -7.18 -12.25 -4.38
N GLY A 144 -7.02 -11.27 -5.28
CA GLY A 144 -7.73 -11.21 -6.56
C GLY A 144 -9.21 -10.85 -6.40
N ASN A 145 -9.62 -10.36 -5.23
CA ASN A 145 -10.96 -9.87 -4.97
C ASN A 145 -11.07 -8.40 -5.38
N TYR A 146 -11.02 -8.15 -6.69
CA TYR A 146 -10.96 -6.81 -7.25
C TYR A 146 -12.18 -5.95 -6.90
N GLU A 147 -13.37 -6.53 -6.78
CA GLU A 147 -14.59 -5.79 -6.40
C GLU A 147 -14.45 -5.21 -4.97
N ALA A 148 -13.98 -6.03 -4.02
CA ALA A 148 -13.71 -5.56 -2.66
C ALA A 148 -12.57 -4.53 -2.64
N ALA A 149 -11.51 -4.73 -3.42
CA ALA A 149 -10.39 -3.79 -3.53
C ALA A 149 -10.86 -2.41 -4.04
N ILE A 150 -11.64 -2.36 -5.13
CA ILE A 150 -12.19 -1.12 -5.70
C ILE A 150 -13.05 -0.40 -4.66
N SER A 151 -13.90 -1.13 -3.92
CA SER A 151 -14.76 -0.55 -2.88
C SER A 151 -13.95 0.01 -1.70
N ALA A 152 -12.89 -0.68 -1.28
CA ALA A 152 -12.05 -0.26 -0.17
C ALA A 152 -11.16 0.93 -0.55
N TYR A 153 -10.55 0.94 -1.74
CA TYR A 153 -9.83 2.11 -2.24
C TYR A 153 -10.75 3.32 -2.43
N SER A 154 -11.99 3.11 -2.86
CA SER A 154 -12.96 4.21 -2.97
C SER A 154 -13.27 4.84 -1.61
N GLN A 155 -13.36 4.05 -0.54
CA GLN A 155 -13.49 4.58 0.83
C GLN A 155 -12.22 5.30 1.28
N ALA A 156 -11.04 4.76 0.98
CA ALA A 156 -9.77 5.45 1.28
C ALA A 156 -9.68 6.82 0.58
N ILE A 157 -10.07 6.90 -0.69
CA ILE A 157 -10.13 8.17 -1.45
C ILE A 157 -11.14 9.15 -0.85
N GLU A 158 -12.29 8.68 -0.36
CA GLU A 158 -13.26 9.56 0.32
C GLU A 158 -12.70 10.16 1.62
N LEU A 159 -11.83 9.42 2.32
CA LEU A 159 -11.21 9.84 3.56
C LEU A 159 -10.02 10.79 3.34
N GLU A 160 -9.18 10.49 2.35
CA GLU A 160 -8.01 11.31 1.96
C GLU A 160 -8.01 11.56 0.45
N PRO A 161 -8.83 12.50 -0.06
CA PRO A 161 -8.99 12.72 -1.51
C PRO A 161 -7.79 13.40 -2.17
N GLU A 162 -6.87 13.94 -1.37
CA GLU A 162 -5.63 14.59 -1.83
C GLU A 162 -4.44 13.62 -1.84
N ASN A 163 -4.65 12.34 -1.49
CA ASN A 163 -3.61 11.31 -1.46
C ASN A 163 -3.64 10.51 -2.80
N PRO A 164 -2.62 10.62 -3.67
CA PRO A 164 -2.62 9.98 -4.99
C PRO A 164 -2.72 8.44 -4.94
N GLU A 165 -2.25 7.81 -3.86
CA GLU A 165 -2.04 6.37 -3.74
C GLU A 165 -3.37 5.62 -3.73
N GLY A 166 -4.44 6.24 -3.22
CA GLY A 166 -5.77 5.67 -3.26
C GLY A 166 -6.27 5.49 -4.70
N TYR A 167 -6.01 6.49 -5.56
CA TYR A 167 -6.39 6.47 -6.97
C TYR A 167 -5.54 5.45 -7.74
N LEU A 168 -4.22 5.43 -7.52
CA LEU A 168 -3.35 4.43 -8.15
C LEU A 168 -3.74 3.00 -7.79
N GLY A 169 -3.99 2.72 -6.51
CA GLY A 169 -4.42 1.39 -6.07
C GLY A 169 -5.77 0.98 -6.65
N ARG A 170 -6.71 1.92 -6.80
CA ARG A 170 -8.00 1.65 -7.44
C ARG A 170 -7.87 1.39 -8.94
N ALA A 171 -7.01 2.13 -9.64
CA ALA A 171 -6.68 1.88 -11.05
C ALA A 171 -6.09 0.48 -11.25
N ASP A 172 -5.18 0.05 -10.38
CA ASP A 172 -4.63 -1.32 -10.39
C ASP A 172 -5.72 -2.37 -10.16
N ALA A 173 -6.68 -2.09 -9.28
CA ALA A 173 -7.82 -2.97 -9.04
C ALA A 173 -8.75 -3.08 -10.26
N TYR A 174 -9.02 -1.97 -10.96
CA TYR A 174 -9.76 -2.00 -12.23
C TYR A 174 -9.03 -2.80 -13.31
N PHE A 175 -7.72 -2.59 -13.45
CA PHE A 175 -6.90 -3.32 -14.41
C PHE A 175 -6.92 -4.83 -14.12
N GLY A 176 -6.72 -5.21 -12.86
CA GLY A 176 -6.79 -6.60 -12.42
C GLY A 176 -8.16 -7.23 -12.66
N ALA A 177 -9.25 -6.51 -12.38
CA ALA A 177 -10.62 -6.96 -12.67
C ALA A 177 -10.84 -7.23 -14.16
N ALA A 178 -10.38 -6.30 -15.01
CA ALA A 178 -10.50 -6.42 -16.45
C ALA A 178 -9.67 -7.59 -17.01
N GLN A 179 -8.43 -7.75 -16.53
CA GLN A 179 -7.59 -8.88 -16.91
C GLN A 179 -8.23 -10.21 -16.50
N ALA A 180 -8.73 -10.33 -15.27
CA ALA A 180 -9.39 -11.54 -14.79
C ALA A 180 -10.66 -11.87 -15.59
N ALA A 181 -11.42 -10.86 -16.02
CA ALA A 181 -12.58 -11.04 -16.89
C ALA A 181 -12.17 -11.58 -18.27
N LEU A 182 -11.13 -11.03 -18.89
CA LEU A 182 -10.59 -11.54 -20.16
C LEU A 182 -10.10 -12.99 -20.03
N GLU A 183 -9.38 -13.31 -18.96
CA GLU A 183 -8.88 -14.66 -18.69
C GLU A 183 -10.03 -15.67 -18.50
N ALA A 184 -11.12 -15.27 -17.82
CA ALA A 184 -12.32 -16.11 -17.66
C ALA A 184 -12.99 -16.43 -19.00
N GLU A 185 -12.84 -15.57 -20.00
CA GLU A 185 -13.29 -15.79 -21.38
C GLU A 185 -12.27 -16.54 -22.24
N GLY A 186 -11.10 -16.88 -21.69
CA GLY A 186 -9.99 -17.52 -22.41
C GLY A 186 -9.23 -16.58 -23.35
N GLN A 187 -9.32 -15.27 -23.10
CA GLN A 187 -8.60 -14.22 -23.80
C GLN A 187 -7.38 -13.78 -22.97
N PHE A 188 -6.41 -13.15 -23.63
CA PHE A 188 -5.25 -12.55 -22.98
C PHE A 188 -5.17 -11.08 -23.41
N LEU A 189 -4.78 -10.22 -22.47
CA LEU A 189 -4.54 -8.81 -22.74
C LEU A 189 -3.27 -8.66 -23.60
N GLU A 190 -3.42 -8.25 -24.86
CA GLU A 190 -2.29 -7.95 -25.75
C GLU A 190 -2.03 -6.45 -25.84
N THR A 191 -3.10 -5.65 -25.80
CA THR A 191 -3.06 -4.18 -25.87
C THR A 191 -4.10 -3.57 -24.94
N PRO A 192 -3.94 -2.30 -24.49
CA PRO A 192 -4.96 -1.63 -23.68
C PRO A 192 -6.34 -1.55 -24.34
N ASN A 193 -6.42 -1.66 -25.67
CA ASN A 193 -7.69 -1.66 -26.41
C ASN A 193 -8.51 -2.93 -26.19
N ASP A 194 -7.93 -4.01 -25.67
CA ASP A 194 -8.66 -5.23 -25.31
C ASP A 194 -9.42 -5.06 -23.99
N LEU A 195 -9.07 -4.05 -23.17
CA LEU A 195 -9.80 -3.73 -21.96
C LEU A 195 -11.20 -3.18 -22.30
N PRO A 196 -12.25 -3.57 -21.54
CA PRO A 196 -13.56 -2.94 -21.64
C PRO A 196 -13.44 -1.41 -21.53
N GLU A 197 -14.18 -0.70 -22.38
CA GLU A 197 -14.15 0.78 -22.46
C GLU A 197 -14.37 1.43 -21.08
N GLU A 198 -15.36 0.94 -20.33
CA GLU A 198 -15.65 1.40 -18.97
C GLU A 198 -14.45 1.27 -18.01
N MET A 199 -13.72 0.15 -18.08
CA MET A 199 -12.54 -0.06 -17.22
C MET A 199 -11.39 0.86 -17.63
N ARG A 200 -11.23 1.08 -18.94
CA ARG A 200 -10.23 2.00 -19.47
C ARG A 200 -10.49 3.43 -19.03
N GLU A 201 -11.73 3.90 -19.13
CA GLU A 201 -12.15 5.23 -18.68
C GLU A 201 -11.92 5.39 -17.17
N ALA A 202 -12.23 4.37 -16.37
CA ALA A 202 -12.01 4.40 -14.92
C ALA A 202 -10.52 4.48 -14.55
N ILE A 203 -9.65 3.71 -15.21
CA ILE A 203 -8.19 3.76 -15.01
C ILE A 203 -7.65 5.14 -15.40
N VAL A 204 -8.04 5.67 -16.56
CA VAL A 204 -7.60 6.99 -17.03
C VAL A 204 -8.02 8.08 -16.04
N ALA A 205 -9.27 8.05 -15.56
CA ALA A 205 -9.76 9.04 -14.60
C ALA A 205 -8.96 9.03 -13.29
N ASP A 206 -8.62 7.84 -12.77
CA ASP A 206 -7.79 7.72 -11.56
C ASP A 206 -6.35 8.19 -11.79
N PHE A 207 -5.76 7.89 -12.96
CA PHE A 207 -4.43 8.38 -13.31
C PHE A 207 -4.37 9.89 -13.53
N GLU A 208 -5.42 10.50 -14.09
CA GLU A 208 -5.50 11.96 -14.26
C GLU A 208 -5.46 12.67 -12.92
N VAL A 209 -6.26 12.21 -11.96
CA VAL A 209 -6.27 12.79 -10.60
C VAL A 209 -4.93 12.57 -9.90
N ALA A 210 -4.38 11.35 -9.96
CA ALA A 210 -3.08 11.07 -9.35
C ALA A 210 -1.96 11.94 -9.97
N ALA A 211 -1.96 12.16 -11.29
CA ALA A 211 -0.99 13.01 -11.96
C ALA A 211 -1.09 14.47 -11.51
N GLU A 212 -2.30 15.00 -11.31
CA GLU A 212 -2.51 16.34 -10.76
C GLU A 212 -2.00 16.47 -9.33
N LEU A 213 -2.25 15.45 -8.49
CA LEU A 213 -1.79 15.42 -7.10
C LEU A 213 -0.25 15.37 -7.01
N TYR A 214 0.41 14.48 -7.75
CA TYR A 214 1.87 14.43 -7.77
C TYR A 214 2.50 15.73 -8.28
N GLU A 215 1.91 16.38 -9.29
CA GLU A 215 2.42 17.69 -9.75
C GLU A 215 2.25 18.76 -8.67
N ALA A 216 1.14 18.76 -7.93
CA ALA A 216 0.90 19.67 -6.81
C ALA A 216 1.86 19.41 -5.64
N GLU A 217 2.26 18.16 -5.41
CA GLU A 217 3.26 17.75 -4.41
C GLU A 217 4.70 18.06 -4.82
N GLY A 218 4.92 18.50 -6.07
CA GLY A 218 6.24 18.84 -6.58
C GLY A 218 7.00 17.66 -7.20
N ASP A 219 6.30 16.59 -7.57
CA ASP A 219 6.81 15.47 -8.37
C ASP A 219 6.27 15.49 -9.81
N PRO A 220 6.79 16.40 -10.67
CA PRO A 220 6.38 16.47 -12.07
C PRO A 220 6.85 15.26 -12.89
N PHE A 221 7.81 14.47 -12.39
CA PHE A 221 8.30 13.30 -13.10
C PHE A 221 7.29 12.16 -13.05
N THR A 222 6.78 11.85 -11.86
CA THR A 222 5.71 10.85 -11.69
C THR A 222 4.43 11.29 -12.39
N ALA A 223 4.06 12.58 -12.29
CA ALA A 223 2.92 13.13 -13.02
C ALA A 223 3.06 12.96 -14.55
N GLN A 224 4.23 13.24 -15.11
CA GLN A 224 4.49 13.04 -16.55
C GLN A 224 4.44 11.55 -16.94
N SER A 225 4.99 10.66 -16.10
CA SER A 225 4.91 9.22 -16.31
C SER A 225 3.47 8.71 -16.35
N LEU A 226 2.60 9.20 -15.46
CA LEU A 226 1.17 8.85 -15.48
C LEU A 226 0.47 9.37 -16.75
N ARG A 227 0.81 10.56 -17.22
CA ARG A 227 0.28 11.12 -18.48
C ARG A 227 0.68 10.29 -19.71
N GLU A 228 1.92 9.80 -19.74
CA GLU A 228 2.40 8.89 -20.79
C GLU A 228 1.65 7.55 -20.76
N GLN A 229 1.33 7.04 -19.56
CA GLN A 229 0.51 5.84 -19.41
C GLN A 229 -0.94 6.07 -19.87
N ILE A 230 -1.53 7.23 -19.57
CA ILE A 230 -2.86 7.62 -20.07
C ILE A 230 -2.85 7.60 -21.61
N GLU A 231 -1.88 8.26 -22.26
CA GLU A 231 -1.78 8.27 -23.72
C GLU A 231 -1.67 6.84 -24.30
N TYR A 232 -0.87 5.97 -23.66
CA TYR A 232 -0.77 4.57 -24.07
C TYR A 232 -2.10 3.82 -23.90
N ILE A 233 -2.81 4.04 -22.80
CA ILE A 233 -4.10 3.40 -22.53
C ILE A 233 -5.15 3.83 -23.54
N GLU A 234 -5.21 5.12 -23.89
CA GLU A 234 -6.18 5.67 -24.83
C GLU A 234 -5.90 5.29 -26.29
N THR A 235 -4.62 5.25 -26.69
CA THR A 235 -4.23 5.08 -28.10
C THR A 235 -3.80 3.65 -28.44
N GLY A 236 -3.30 2.90 -27.46
CA GLY A 236 -2.59 1.64 -27.66
C GLY A 236 -1.18 1.79 -28.24
N GLU A 237 -0.68 3.01 -28.42
CA GLU A 237 0.66 3.31 -28.95
C GLU A 237 1.56 3.84 -27.83
N PHE A 238 2.77 3.31 -27.71
CA PHE A 238 3.73 3.86 -26.75
C PHE A 238 4.10 5.30 -27.17
N PRO A 239 4.12 6.26 -26.24
CA PRO A 239 4.54 7.62 -26.55
C PRO A 239 5.94 7.57 -27.18
N GLY A 240 6.07 8.20 -28.35
CA GLY A 240 7.36 8.30 -29.03
C GLY A 240 8.39 9.02 -28.16
N PRO A 241 9.70 8.81 -28.36
CA PRO A 241 10.71 9.55 -27.60
C PRO A 241 10.45 11.05 -27.79
N ALA A 242 10.31 11.78 -26.68
CA ALA A 242 10.07 13.21 -26.70
C ALA A 242 11.09 13.89 -27.62
N GLU A 243 10.64 14.40 -28.77
CA GLU A 243 11.47 15.21 -29.65
C GLU A 243 11.82 16.51 -28.92
N GLY A 244 13.03 16.61 -28.36
CA GLY A 244 13.61 17.90 -27.99
C GLY A 244 14.06 18.04 -26.53
N GLY A 245 15.14 17.33 -26.19
CA GLY A 245 16.04 17.74 -25.12
C GLY A 245 17.46 17.84 -25.68
N GLU A 246 17.74 18.90 -26.46
CA GLU A 246 19.13 19.24 -26.80
C GLU A 246 19.87 19.52 -25.49
N ARG A 247 20.92 18.73 -25.23
CA ARG A 247 21.92 18.99 -24.19
C ARG A 247 22.85 20.13 -24.59
#